data_AF-A0A3B6QFR2-F1
#
_entry.id   AF-A0A3B6QFR2-F1
#
_cell.length_a   1.000
_cell.length_b   1.000
_cell.length_c   1.000
_cell.angle_alpha   90.00
_cell.angle_beta   90.00
_cell.angle_gamma   90.00
#
_symmetry.space_group_name_H-M   'P 1'
#
loop_
_entity.id
_entity.type
_entity.pdbx_description
1 polymer ?
#
loop_
_entity_poly.entity_id
_entity_poly.type
_entity_poly.pdbx_seq_one_letter_code
_entity_poly.pdbx_strand_id
1 'polypeptide(L)' 'MWNCRNRATFEQKKLRTPFDVIFSACGYMNYWAGLMEGADRETMQRGAKMLKTNVASMRRICAAPAEASLD' A
#
# COMPACT_ATOMS: atom_id res chain seq x y z
N MET A 1 -0.33 -8.56 -2.17
CA MET A 1 -0.29 -9.53 -1.04
C MET A 1 0.51 -10.77 -1.37
N TRP A 2 0.08 -11.60 -2.34
CA TRP A 2 0.82 -12.82 -2.75
C TRP A 2 2.29 -12.54 -3.07
N ASN A 3 2.58 -11.59 -3.96
CA ASN A 3 3.96 -11.23 -4.32
C ASN A 3 4.80 -10.79 -3.11
N CYS A 4 4.23 -10.02 -2.17
CA CYS A 4 4.94 -9.62 -0.95
C CYS A 4 5.28 -10.83 -0.07
N ARG A 5 4.34 -11.79 0.07
CA ARG A 5 4.58 -13.04 0.81
C ARG A 5 5.66 -13.88 0.12
N ASN A 6 5.58 -14.05 -1.19
CA ASN A 6 6.57 -14.83 -1.95
C ASN A 6 7.97 -14.21 -1.86
N ARG A 7 8.09 -12.89 -1.98
CA ARG A 7 9.38 -12.21 -1.84
C ARG A 7 9.97 -12.37 -0.42
N ALA A 8 9.12 -12.34 0.61
CA ALA A 8 9.59 -12.58 1.97
C ALA A 8 10.04 -14.03 2.18
N THR A 9 9.29 -15.02 1.66
CA THR A 9 9.58 -16.45 1.85
C THR A 9 10.72 -16.96 0.96
N PHE A 10 10.67 -16.68 -0.34
CA PHE A 10 11.56 -17.27 -1.33
C PHE A 10 12.77 -16.39 -1.65
N GLU A 11 12.64 -15.06 -1.55
CA GLU A 11 13.74 -14.12 -1.85
C GLU A 11 14.37 -13.53 -0.58
N GLN A 12 13.91 -13.93 0.61
CA GLN A 12 14.35 -13.38 1.91
C GLN A 12 14.24 -11.84 2.01
N LYS A 13 13.40 -11.23 1.18
CA LYS A 13 13.16 -9.78 1.18
C LYS A 13 12.08 -9.44 2.19
N LYS A 14 12.51 -9.23 3.44
CA LYS A 14 11.62 -8.82 4.53
C LYS A 14 10.92 -7.49 4.20
N LEU A 15 9.64 -7.43 4.53
CA LEU A 15 8.88 -6.17 4.49
C LEU A 15 9.37 -5.27 5.62
N ARG A 16 9.59 -3.99 5.33
CA ARG A 16 10.02 -3.02 6.34
C ARG A 16 8.85 -2.62 7.23
N THR A 17 7.65 -2.58 6.64
CA THR A 17 6.42 -2.25 7.35
C THR A 17 5.25 -3.02 6.75
N PRO A 18 4.23 -3.40 7.55
CA PRO A 18 3.00 -4.00 7.01
C PRO A 18 2.33 -3.14 5.94
N PHE A 19 2.53 -1.82 5.97
CA PHE A 19 1.98 -0.89 4.98
C PHE A 19 2.58 -1.08 3.58
N ASP A 20 3.79 -1.66 3.45
CA ASP A 20 4.44 -1.92 2.15
C ASP A 20 3.56 -2.81 1.25
N VAL A 21 2.78 -3.72 1.85
CA VAL A 21 1.84 -4.60 1.13
C VAL A 21 0.72 -3.79 0.47
N ILE A 22 0.20 -2.78 1.18
CA ILE A 22 -0.90 -1.96 0.68
C ILE A 22 -0.40 -0.96 -0.35
N PHE A 23 0.80 -0.38 -0.16
CA PHE A 23 1.41 0.46 -1.19
C PHE A 23 1.68 -0.33 -2.48
N SER A 24 2.12 -1.59 -2.37
CA SER A 24 2.25 -2.48 -3.52
C SER A 24 0.89 -2.74 -4.21
N ALA A 25 -0.18 -2.99 -3.44
CA ALA A 25 -1.53 -3.13 -3.99
C ALA A 25 -2.00 -1.86 -4.73
N CYS A 26 -1.71 -0.67 -4.20
CA CYS A 26 -2.00 0.59 -4.88
C CYS A 26 -1.26 0.73 -6.21
N GLY A 27 -0.01 0.27 -6.29
CA GLY A 27 0.75 0.22 -7.54
C GLY A 27 0.07 -0.68 -8.58
N TYR A 28 -0.33 -1.88 -8.18
CA TYR A 28 -1.06 -2.78 -9.08
C TYR A 28 -2.39 -2.21 -9.54
N MET A 29 -3.20 -1.63 -8.64
CA MET A 29 -4.48 -1.02 -9.03
C MET A 29 -4.29 0.10 -10.07
N ASN A 30 -3.26 0.93 -9.93
CA ASN A 30 -2.96 1.96 -10.94
C ASN A 30 -2.48 1.35 -12.26
N TYR A 31 -1.68 0.29 -12.22
CA TYR A 31 -1.28 -0.45 -13.42
C TYR A 31 -2.52 -1.02 -14.13
N TRP A 32 -3.40 -1.71 -13.42
CA TRP A 32 -4.64 -2.26 -13.97
C TRP A 32 -5.57 -1.17 -14.50
N ALA A 33 -5.66 -0.02 -13.83
CA ALA A 33 -6.44 1.10 -14.33
C ALA A 33 -5.91 1.62 -15.68
N GLY A 34 -4.59 1.58 -15.90
CA GLY A 34 -3.98 1.92 -17.20
C GLY A 34 -4.38 0.99 -18.34
N LEU A 35 -4.89 -0.21 -18.03
CA LEU A 35 -5.41 -1.18 -18.99
C LEU A 35 -6.94 -1.11 -19.17
N MET A 36 -7.62 -0.27 -18.40
CA MET A 36 -9.07 -0.10 -18.43
C MET A 36 -9.46 1.17 -19.19
N GLU A 37 -10.71 1.24 -19.62
CA GLU A 37 -11.28 2.40 -20.31
C GLU A 37 -12.43 3.03 -19.52
N GLY A 38 -12.73 4.29 -19.85
CA GLY A 38 -13.89 5.01 -19.33
C GLY A 38 -14.03 5.02 -17.81
N ALA A 39 -15.24 4.76 -17.33
CA ALA A 39 -15.63 4.85 -15.93
C ALA A 39 -14.91 3.82 -15.03
N ASP A 40 -14.54 2.65 -15.57
CA ASP A 40 -13.85 1.60 -14.80
C ASP A 40 -12.43 2.04 -14.45
N ARG A 41 -11.72 2.66 -15.41
CA ARG A 41 -10.42 3.27 -15.15
C ARG A 41 -10.49 4.32 -14.06
N GLU A 42 -11.46 5.24 -14.15
CA GLU A 42 -11.62 6.32 -13.18
C GLU A 42 -11.95 5.79 -11.78
N THR A 43 -12.83 4.78 -11.71
CA THR A 43 -13.22 4.12 -10.47
C THR A 43 -12.02 3.43 -9.82
N MET A 44 -11.23 2.70 -10.60
CA MET A 44 -10.02 2.03 -10.13
C MET A 44 -8.97 3.02 -9.61
N GLN A 45 -8.69 4.10 -10.35
CA GLN A 45 -7.74 5.14 -9.93
C GLN A 45 -8.20 5.84 -8.65
N ARG A 46 -9.50 6.13 -8.54
CA ARG A 46 -10.09 6.73 -7.35
C ARG A 46 -9.95 5.82 -6.13
N GLY A 47 -10.28 4.53 -6.28
CA GLY A 47 -10.10 3.53 -5.23
C GLY A 47 -8.64 3.42 -4.78
N ALA A 48 -7.70 3.38 -5.74
CA ALA A 48 -6.28 3.34 -5.44
C ALA A 48 -5.79 4.58 -4.68
N LYS A 49 -6.26 5.77 -5.07
CA LYS A 49 -5.94 7.03 -4.38
C LYS A 49 -6.50 7.06 -2.96
N MET A 50 -7.74 6.62 -2.76
CA MET A 50 -8.37 6.54 -1.44
C MET A 50 -7.59 5.59 -0.53
N LEU A 51 -7.27 4.38 -1.00
CA LEU A 51 -6.52 3.40 -0.22
C LEU A 51 -5.13 3.92 0.16
N LYS A 52 -4.41 4.54 -0.78
CA LYS A 52 -3.10 5.15 -0.52
C LYS A 52 -3.17 6.24 0.54
N THR A 53 -4.20 7.08 0.49
CA THR A 53 -4.40 8.19 1.45
C THR A 53 -4.72 7.67 2.85
N ASN A 54 -5.60 6.67 2.95
CA ASN A 54 -5.95 6.05 4.24
C ASN A 54 -4.74 5.37 4.88
N VAL A 55 -3.98 4.60 4.09
CA VAL A 55 -2.75 3.96 4.61
C VAL A 55 -1.68 4.96 5.00
N ALA A 56 -1.49 6.05 4.24
CA ALA A 56 -0.58 7.11 4.65
C ALA A 56 -1.00 7.76 5.98
N SER A 57 -2.30 7.92 6.21
CA SER A 57 -2.84 8.45 7.46
C SER A 57 -2.65 7.46 8.62
N MET A 58 -3.01 6.18 8.43
CA MET A 58 -2.79 5.13 9.42
C MET A 58 -1.31 4.98 9.78
N ARG A 59 -0.42 5.02 8.78
CA ARG A 59 1.03 4.94 9.02
C ARG A 59 1.53 6.07 9.91
N ARG A 60 0.98 7.29 9.79
CA ARG A 60 1.32 8.42 10.68
C ARG A 60 0.82 8.18 12.10
N ILE A 61 -0.42 7.73 12.25
CA ILE A 61 -1.01 7.40 13.57
C ILE A 61 -0.19 6.30 14.25
N CYS A 62 0.24 5.26 13.53
CA CYS A 62 1.05 4.19 14.08
C CYS A 62 2.52 4.57 14.33
N ALA A 63 3.03 5.66 13.73
CA ALA A 63 4.37 6.17 13.98
C ALA A 63 4.43 7.10 15.20
N ALA A 64 3.33 7.77 15.53
CA ALA A 64 3.22 8.68 16.68
C ALA A 64 3.54 8.07 18.07
N PRO A 65 3.32 6.78 18.39
CA PRO A 65 3.60 6.24 19.72
C PRO A 65 5.08 5.97 19.99
N ALA A 66 5.95 6.02 18.98
CA ALA A 66 7.38 5.72 19.15
C ALA A 66 8.19 6.91 19.72
N GLU A 67 7.66 8.13 19.64
CA GLU A 67 8.35 9.35 20.06
C GLU A 67 7.94 9.79 21.49
N ALA A 68 6.82 9.29 22.01
CA ALA A 68 6.31 9.68 23.34
C ALA A 68 6.84 8.81 24.50
N SER A 69 7.75 7.88 24.21
CA SER A 69 8.35 6.96 25.21
C SER A 69 9.84 7.23 25.45
N LEU A 70 10.35 8.36 24.96
CA LEU A 70 11.74 8.82 25.09
C LEU A 70 11.90 10.12 25.91
N ASP A 71 10.83 10.60 26.56
CA ASP A 71 10.87 11.69 27.56
C ASP A 71 10.65 11.15 28.99
#